data_AF-A0A5N4AU96-F1
#
_entry.id   AF-A0A5N4AU96-F1
#
_cell.length_a   1.000
_cell.length_b   1.000
_cell.length_c   1.000
_cell.angle_alpha   90.00
_cell.angle_beta   90.00
_cell.angle_gamma   90.00
#
_symmetry.space_group_name_H-M   'P 1'
#
loop_
_entity.id
_entity.type
_entity.pdbx_description
1 polymer ?
#
loop_
_entity_poly.entity_id
_entity_poly.type
_entity_poly.pdbx_seq_one_letter_code
_entity_poly.pdbx_strand_id
1 'polypeptide(L)'
;MENLDCLICKKSINFHEYTNHLKFYHKYHENFKCAICFHFYTNIYALEKHLKRVHPNLPVRTETGPPVPLQDNVITPPNNVLNQHVEVELLIPSLPSLDQQHKLVHTFILSLYNSNITRKLIQEIIEYCSGMFSDFIDEIVNILKNILAPLNITCELNQIVSLLQNKNPFQNLTTEYKRLQFFEQMQYLVKSKSFLIGFRLDRSRNISFEYKKCEGEIVPLRHVLKLFLQLPNVFENINKFIKTEESMANENYYSSVFNGSLWAKLKETNRQKLVFPILLFFDDYESCNPLGTHAGVYKVGAVYVSIAGIPPKFSSLLENIFLFGLFHSNDRTIYGNQVIFKHFIQELSFLENEGINIAINNQHFQIYFSLILILGDNLGINSITGFSESFSSSYFCRNCCMSKEEAKDALIEVHEQRRNLENYREHSQNKSYGVKEACCWNVLPSYHCTINVSFDIMHDIFEGVCRYEIGFLLFYFIKTKSFFTLEQLNDRIKYFEYEDKIDCGNRFPLIKKNHIENKNLILSASEMFAFLTYFPCMIGDLIDVEDEGWHLFKLLYDIVYIITKRVTNDNEINYLKYIIKEHHEVYLNLTQQKLKPKHTA
;
A
#
# COMPACT_ATOMS: atom_id res chain seq x y z
N MET A 1 -41.86 -1.08 25.31
CA MET A 1 -40.60 -1.77 25.67
C MET A 1 -39.55 -0.68 25.85
N GLU A 2 -39.20 -0.35 27.09
CA GLU A 2 -38.20 0.71 27.34
C GLU A 2 -36.76 0.21 27.15
N ASN A 3 -36.51 -1.09 27.35
CA ASN A 3 -35.21 -1.72 27.17
C ASN A 3 -35.29 -2.94 26.23
N LEU A 4 -34.23 -3.16 25.45
CA LEU A 4 -33.97 -4.36 24.64
C LEU A 4 -32.68 -5.03 25.10
N ASP A 5 -32.71 -6.35 25.19
CA ASP A 5 -31.50 -7.11 25.47
C ASP A 5 -30.66 -7.27 24.19
N CYS A 6 -29.38 -6.91 24.28
CA CYS A 6 -28.42 -7.20 23.23
C CYS A 6 -28.25 -8.72 23.11
N LEU A 7 -28.56 -9.28 21.95
CA LEU A 7 -28.49 -10.73 21.76
C LEU A 7 -27.04 -11.25 21.75
N ILE A 8 -26.06 -10.36 21.53
CA ILE A 8 -24.61 -10.64 21.48
C ILE A 8 -24.01 -10.63 22.89
N CYS A 9 -24.18 -9.54 23.66
CA CYS A 9 -23.55 -9.39 24.98
C CYS A 9 -24.52 -9.51 26.18
N LYS A 10 -25.80 -9.78 25.93
CA LYS A 10 -26.87 -9.96 26.93
C LYS A 10 -27.12 -8.77 27.86
N LYS A 11 -26.59 -7.58 27.55
CA LYS A 11 -26.90 -6.35 28.27
C LYS A 11 -28.28 -5.82 27.89
N SER A 12 -29.08 -5.44 28.88
CA SER A 12 -30.33 -4.70 28.68
C SER A 12 -30.01 -3.24 28.41
N ILE A 13 -30.42 -2.73 27.25
CA ILE A 13 -30.06 -1.40 26.77
C ILE A 13 -31.34 -0.66 26.42
N ASN A 14 -31.38 0.64 26.73
CA ASN A 14 -32.49 1.50 26.31
C ASN A 14 -32.67 1.39 24.80
N PHE A 15 -33.92 1.26 24.34
CA PHE A 15 -34.22 1.12 22.92
C PHE A 15 -33.58 2.21 22.05
N HIS A 16 -33.54 3.46 22.54
CA HIS A 16 -32.94 4.60 21.84
C HIS A 16 -31.42 4.49 21.69
N GLU A 17 -30.75 3.74 22.56
CA GLU A 17 -29.31 3.52 22.55
C GLU A 17 -28.92 2.19 21.93
N TYR A 18 -29.88 1.31 21.62
CA TYR A 18 -29.62 -0.05 21.16
C TYR A 18 -28.79 -0.10 19.87
N THR A 19 -29.12 0.74 18.89
CA THR A 19 -28.38 0.81 17.61
C THR A 19 -26.99 1.41 17.81
N ASN A 20 -26.84 2.40 18.69
CA ASN A 20 -25.53 2.96 19.05
C ASN A 20 -24.68 1.93 19.80
N HIS A 21 -25.26 1.19 20.74
CA HIS A 21 -24.59 0.10 21.43
C HIS A 21 -24.05 -0.94 20.43
N LEU A 22 -24.87 -1.39 19.48
CA LEU A 22 -24.40 -2.32 18.44
C LEU A 22 -23.27 -1.71 17.60
N LYS A 23 -23.38 -0.42 17.21
CA LYS A 23 -22.35 0.30 16.44
C LYS A 23 -21.02 0.45 17.17
N PHE A 24 -21.04 0.70 18.48
CA PHE A 24 -19.83 0.98 19.24
C PHE A 24 -19.17 -0.29 19.79
N TYR A 25 -19.96 -1.26 20.25
CA TYR A 25 -19.44 -2.45 20.94
C TYR A 25 -19.39 -3.69 20.05
N HIS A 26 -20.14 -3.72 18.94
CA HIS A 26 -20.30 -4.92 18.11
C HIS A 26 -20.13 -4.67 16.61
N LYS A 27 -19.50 -3.55 16.21
CA LYS A 27 -19.34 -3.12 14.81
C LYS A 27 -18.86 -4.21 13.85
N TYR A 28 -17.93 -5.06 14.30
CA TYR A 28 -17.27 -6.09 13.50
C TYR A 28 -17.87 -7.49 13.69
N HIS A 29 -19.05 -7.60 14.32
CA HIS A 29 -19.72 -8.89 14.47
C HIS A 29 -20.25 -9.38 13.11
N GLU A 30 -20.09 -10.67 12.82
CA GLU A 30 -20.35 -11.24 11.48
C GLU A 30 -21.81 -11.11 11.04
N ASN A 31 -22.76 -11.23 11.98
CA ASN A 31 -24.20 -11.15 11.71
C ASN A 31 -24.95 -10.47 12.85
N PHE A 32 -26.00 -9.74 12.53
CA PHE A 32 -26.86 -9.06 13.49
C PHE A 32 -28.27 -9.64 13.44
N LYS A 33 -28.88 -9.81 14.61
CA LYS A 33 -30.24 -10.34 14.73
C LYS A 33 -31.14 -9.30 15.38
N CYS A 34 -32.30 -9.03 14.79
CA CYS A 34 -33.28 -8.12 15.36
C CYS A 34 -33.79 -8.67 16.70
N ALA A 35 -33.73 -7.90 17.78
CA ALA A 35 -34.19 -8.34 19.10
C ALA A 35 -35.73 -8.43 19.22
N ILE A 36 -36.47 -7.89 18.25
CA ILE A 36 -37.95 -7.86 18.27
C ILE A 36 -38.52 -9.01 17.43
N CYS A 37 -38.11 -9.11 16.16
CA CYS A 37 -38.65 -10.11 15.23
C CYS A 37 -37.66 -11.21 14.85
N PHE A 38 -36.46 -11.21 15.44
CA PHE A 38 -35.46 -12.27 15.30
C PHE A 38 -34.94 -12.51 13.87
N HIS A 39 -35.18 -11.60 12.93
CA HIS A 39 -34.60 -11.64 11.58
C HIS A 39 -33.10 -11.30 11.57
N PHE A 40 -32.36 -11.93 10.64
CA PHE A 40 -30.92 -11.80 10.49
C PHE A 40 -30.51 -10.78 9.43
N TYR A 41 -29.40 -10.10 9.67
CA TYR A 41 -28.81 -9.08 8.81
C TYR A 41 -27.29 -9.23 8.80
N THR A 42 -26.69 -9.09 7.62
CA THR A 42 -25.24 -9.21 7.42
C THR A 42 -24.45 -7.99 7.88
N ASN A 43 -25.12 -6.86 8.15
CA ASN A 43 -24.49 -5.67 8.70
C ASN A 43 -25.49 -4.81 9.50
N ILE A 44 -24.96 -3.94 10.36
CA ILE A 44 -25.72 -3.04 11.25
C ILE A 44 -26.63 -2.08 10.50
N TYR A 45 -26.21 -1.57 9.34
CA TYR A 45 -27.00 -0.60 8.58
C TYR A 45 -28.28 -1.23 8.03
N ALA A 46 -28.22 -2.49 7.60
CA ALA A 46 -29.37 -3.26 7.17
C ALA A 46 -30.34 -3.52 8.35
N LEU A 47 -29.82 -3.85 9.53
CA LEU A 47 -30.65 -3.99 10.75
C LEU A 47 -31.30 -2.65 11.13
N GLU A 48 -30.58 -1.53 11.08
CA GLU A 48 -31.12 -0.21 11.40
C GLU A 48 -32.24 0.20 10.44
N LYS A 49 -32.06 -0.04 9.14
CA LYS A 49 -33.07 0.19 8.12
C LYS A 49 -34.30 -0.69 8.33
N HIS A 50 -34.09 -1.94 8.74
CA HIS A 50 -35.18 -2.84 9.11
C HIS A 50 -35.96 -2.34 10.32
N LEU A 51 -35.28 -1.97 11.41
CA LEU A 51 -35.92 -1.44 12.63
C LEU A 51 -36.80 -0.22 12.30
N LYS A 52 -36.29 0.71 11.47
CA LYS A 52 -37.05 1.90 11.04
C LYS A 52 -38.25 1.58 10.13
N ARG A 53 -38.17 0.55 9.27
CA ARG A 53 -39.22 0.23 8.29
C ARG A 53 -40.28 -0.73 8.80
N VAL A 54 -39.90 -1.73 9.58
CA VAL A 54 -40.76 -2.85 9.99
C VAL A 54 -41.29 -2.66 11.42
N HIS A 55 -40.62 -1.83 12.21
CA HIS A 55 -41.08 -1.44 13.54
C HIS A 55 -41.32 0.09 13.64
N PRO A 56 -42.18 0.68 12.79
CA PRO A 56 -42.37 2.14 12.70
C PRO A 56 -43.20 2.76 13.82
N ASN A 57 -44.02 1.98 14.54
CA ASN A 57 -44.88 2.46 15.64
C ASN A 57 -44.13 2.55 17.00
N LEU A 58 -42.85 2.90 16.95
CA LEU A 58 -42.01 3.11 18.13
C LEU A 58 -41.69 4.61 18.24
N PRO A 59 -41.71 5.21 19.44
CA PRO A 59 -41.67 6.65 19.61
C PRO A 59 -40.39 7.23 18.97
N VAL A 60 -40.60 8.09 17.98
CA VAL A 60 -39.56 8.83 17.28
C VAL A 60 -39.21 10.05 18.12
N ARG A 61 -37.93 10.22 18.46
CA ARG A 61 -37.45 11.55 18.85
C ARG A 61 -37.23 12.34 17.57
N THR A 62 -38.18 13.21 17.23
CA THR A 62 -37.98 14.30 16.26
C THR A 62 -37.04 15.29 16.91
N GLU A 63 -35.89 15.53 16.29
CA GLU A 63 -35.04 16.67 16.63
C GLU A 63 -35.84 17.95 16.39
N THR A 64 -36.07 18.74 17.45
CA THR A 64 -36.16 20.22 17.46
C THR A 64 -36.59 20.69 18.86
N GLY A 65 -35.70 21.43 19.54
CA GLY A 65 -36.03 22.24 20.73
C GLY A 65 -35.47 21.74 22.08
N PRO A 66 -35.07 22.65 22.99
CA PRO A 66 -34.52 22.29 24.29
C PRO A 66 -35.63 21.77 25.23
N PRO A 67 -35.33 20.87 26.17
CA PRO A 67 -36.33 20.34 27.10
C PRO A 67 -36.73 21.39 28.14
N VAL A 68 -38.04 21.63 28.24
CA VAL A 68 -38.69 22.36 29.34
C VAL A 68 -38.87 21.40 30.53
N PRO A 69 -38.70 21.83 31.79
CA PRO A 69 -38.84 20.95 32.96
C PRO A 69 -40.31 20.63 33.24
N LEU A 70 -40.63 19.36 33.49
CA LEU A 70 -41.91 18.96 34.07
C LEU A 70 -41.83 19.11 35.60
N GLN A 71 -42.71 19.93 36.14
CA GLN A 71 -42.97 20.07 37.58
C GLN A 71 -43.76 18.86 38.07
N ASP A 72 -43.21 18.12 39.03
CA ASP A 72 -43.99 17.13 39.77
C ASP A 72 -44.75 17.83 40.91
N ASN A 73 -46.09 17.75 40.82
CA ASN A 73 -46.99 18.17 41.87
C ASN A 73 -46.89 17.25 43.08
N VAL A 74 -46.78 17.90 44.24
CA VAL A 74 -46.79 17.36 45.59
C VAL A 74 -48.02 16.46 45.83
N ILE A 75 -47.77 15.20 46.23
CA ILE A 75 -48.72 14.41 47.01
C ILE A 75 -47.97 13.89 48.24
N THR A 76 -48.32 14.43 49.40
CA THR A 76 -47.85 14.01 50.73
C THR A 76 -48.37 12.61 51.10
N PRO A 77 -47.54 11.71 51.65
CA PRO A 77 -48.03 10.53 52.37
C PRO A 77 -48.12 10.81 53.89
N PRO A 78 -49.01 10.12 54.62
CA PRO A 78 -49.16 10.30 56.06
C PRO A 78 -48.05 9.60 56.86
N ASN A 79 -47.79 10.16 58.04
CA ASN A 79 -46.74 9.83 59.01
C ASN A 79 -46.75 8.39 59.58
N ASN A 80 -45.55 8.01 60.04
CA ASN A 80 -45.14 6.95 60.99
C ASN A 80 -44.91 5.56 60.33
N VAL A 81 -43.73 4.91 60.40
CA VAL A 81 -43.00 4.43 61.60
C VAL A 81 -41.57 3.99 61.20
N LEU A 82 -40.63 4.36 62.08
CA LEU A 82 -39.26 3.91 62.38
C LEU A 82 -38.49 2.86 61.53
N ASN A 83 -37.25 3.26 61.21
CA ASN A 83 -35.96 2.58 61.36
C ASN A 83 -35.83 1.07 61.09
N GLN A 84 -35.19 0.72 59.97
CA GLN A 84 -34.21 -0.38 59.92
C GLN A 84 -33.02 0.03 59.03
N HIS A 85 -31.84 0.15 59.64
CA HIS A 85 -30.56 0.21 58.94
C HIS A 85 -30.32 -1.14 58.24
N VAL A 86 -30.20 -1.12 56.92
CA VAL A 86 -29.61 -2.22 56.15
C VAL A 86 -28.35 -1.66 55.51
N GLU A 87 -27.18 -2.11 55.98
CA GLU A 87 -25.92 -1.91 55.28
C GLU A 87 -26.00 -2.64 53.94
N VAL A 88 -26.09 -1.89 52.85
CA VAL A 88 -25.91 -2.43 51.50
C VAL A 88 -24.45 -2.23 51.15
N GLU A 89 -23.67 -3.32 51.22
CA GLU A 89 -22.35 -3.40 50.62
C GLU A 89 -22.48 -3.15 49.11
N LEU A 90 -22.14 -1.93 48.68
CA LEU A 90 -22.05 -1.56 47.28
C LEU A 90 -20.85 -2.29 46.66
N LEU A 91 -21.12 -3.41 45.98
CA LEU A 91 -20.20 -4.01 45.03
C LEU A 91 -19.97 -3.03 43.87
N ILE A 92 -18.94 -2.17 44.02
CA ILE A 92 -18.47 -1.28 42.94
C ILE A 92 -17.95 -2.19 41.82
N PRO A 93 -18.55 -2.18 40.62
CA PRO A 93 -18.01 -2.92 39.49
C PRO A 93 -16.59 -2.42 39.23
N SER A 94 -15.62 -3.32 39.11
CA SER A 94 -14.23 -2.97 38.84
C SER A 94 -14.17 -2.03 37.63
N LEU A 95 -13.81 -0.76 37.86
CA LEU A 95 -13.54 0.20 36.80
C LEU A 95 -12.48 -0.41 35.86
N PRO A 96 -12.66 -0.34 34.53
CA PRO A 96 -11.61 -0.76 33.60
C PRO A 96 -10.31 -0.06 33.98
N SER A 97 -9.23 -0.82 34.09
CA SER A 97 -7.91 -0.31 34.49
C SER A 97 -7.57 0.92 33.65
N LEU A 98 -6.97 1.94 34.27
CA LEU A 98 -6.60 3.23 33.64
C LEU A 98 -5.88 3.04 32.28
N ASP A 99 -5.12 1.96 32.14
CA ASP A 99 -4.42 1.55 30.91
C ASP A 99 -5.32 1.24 29.70
N GLN A 100 -6.56 0.78 29.91
CA GLN A 100 -7.48 0.46 28.82
C GLN A 100 -8.11 1.72 28.20
N GLN A 101 -8.34 2.76 29.01
CA GLN A 101 -8.93 4.03 28.53
C GLN A 101 -7.92 4.84 27.70
N HIS A 102 -6.64 4.85 28.09
CA HIS A 102 -5.58 5.49 27.30
C HIS A 102 -5.37 4.81 25.94
N LYS A 103 -5.51 3.48 25.84
CA LYS A 103 -5.37 2.76 24.57
C LYS A 103 -6.37 3.21 23.50
N LEU A 104 -7.62 3.48 23.87
CA LEU A 104 -8.63 3.96 22.92
C LEU A 104 -8.28 5.34 22.37
N VAL A 105 -7.81 6.26 23.22
CA VAL A 105 -7.40 7.60 22.78
C VAL A 105 -6.16 7.55 21.90
N HIS A 106 -5.17 6.71 22.23
CA HIS A 106 -4.01 6.51 21.37
C HIS A 106 -4.43 5.97 20.00
N THR A 107 -5.33 4.98 19.98
CA THR A 107 -5.84 4.36 18.75
C THR A 107 -6.62 5.36 17.90
N PHE A 108 -7.45 6.19 18.55
CA PHE A 108 -8.17 7.27 17.88
C PHE A 108 -7.19 8.25 17.21
N ILE A 109 -6.20 8.76 17.94
CA ILE A 109 -5.25 9.73 17.39
C ILE A 109 -4.41 9.09 16.28
N LEU A 110 -3.90 7.87 16.47
CA LEU A 110 -3.15 7.16 15.42
C LEU A 110 -4.00 6.94 14.17
N SER A 111 -5.31 6.65 14.31
CA SER A 111 -6.21 6.52 13.18
C SER A 111 -6.39 7.83 12.39
N LEU A 112 -6.33 8.99 13.07
CA LEU A 112 -6.33 10.30 12.42
C LEU A 112 -5.05 10.53 11.60
N TYR A 113 -3.88 10.17 12.15
CA TYR A 113 -2.60 10.24 11.43
C TYR A 113 -2.52 9.26 10.26
N ASN A 114 -3.20 8.12 10.34
CA ASN A 114 -3.29 7.15 9.24
C ASN A 114 -4.36 7.52 8.19
N SER A 115 -5.17 8.55 8.46
CA SER A 115 -6.17 9.05 7.52
C SER A 115 -5.59 10.14 6.63
N ASN A 116 -6.22 10.41 5.48
CA ASN A 116 -5.85 11.51 4.57
C ASN A 116 -6.26 12.90 5.11
N ILE A 117 -5.99 13.15 6.39
CA ILE A 117 -6.34 14.37 7.13
C ILE A 117 -5.07 15.20 7.34
N THR A 118 -5.17 16.52 7.17
CA THR A 118 -4.01 17.41 7.36
C THR A 118 -3.62 17.50 8.83
N ARG A 119 -2.31 17.67 9.11
CA ARG A 119 -1.80 17.83 10.49
C ARG A 119 -2.47 18.95 11.27
N LYS A 120 -2.81 20.06 10.58
CA LYS A 120 -3.55 21.18 11.15
C LYS A 120 -4.94 20.74 11.62
N LEU A 121 -5.68 20.02 10.78
CA LEU A 121 -7.01 19.53 11.12
C LEU A 121 -6.95 18.48 12.24
N ILE A 122 -5.92 17.63 12.29
CA ILE A 122 -5.70 16.71 13.42
C ILE A 122 -5.53 17.50 14.72
N GLN A 123 -4.76 18.59 14.70
CA GLN A 123 -4.58 19.46 15.87
C GLN A 123 -5.92 20.07 16.32
N GLU A 124 -6.70 20.64 15.39
CA GLU A 124 -8.02 21.20 15.68
C GLU A 124 -8.98 20.15 16.26
N ILE A 125 -9.04 18.95 15.67
CA ILE A 125 -9.88 17.85 16.19
C ILE A 125 -9.53 17.50 17.63
N ILE A 126 -8.23 17.40 17.94
CA ILE A 126 -7.77 17.04 19.29
C ILE A 126 -8.08 18.15 20.29
N GLU A 127 -7.95 19.41 19.90
CA GLU A 127 -8.32 20.57 20.73
C GLU A 127 -9.82 20.57 21.04
N TYR A 128 -10.67 20.38 20.02
CA TYR A 128 -12.12 20.31 20.20
C TYR A 128 -12.53 19.12 21.08
N CYS A 129 -11.99 17.93 20.81
CA CYS A 129 -12.26 16.75 21.63
C CYS A 129 -11.81 16.97 23.08
N SER A 130 -10.60 17.50 23.30
CA SER A 130 -10.11 17.79 24.65
C SER A 130 -10.99 18.82 25.37
N GLY A 131 -11.45 19.86 24.67
CA GLY A 131 -12.37 20.86 25.21
C GLY A 131 -13.71 20.25 25.61
N MET A 132 -14.34 19.48 24.71
CA MET A 132 -15.59 18.77 25.01
C MET A 132 -15.48 17.83 26.21
N PHE A 133 -14.36 17.11 26.34
CA PHE A 133 -14.11 16.25 27.50
C PHE A 133 -13.97 17.08 28.78
N SER A 134 -13.25 18.20 28.74
CA SER A 134 -13.14 19.11 29.87
C SER A 134 -14.50 19.67 30.31
N ASP A 135 -15.31 20.16 29.37
CA ASP A 135 -16.64 20.71 29.65
C ASP A 135 -17.55 19.66 30.31
N PHE A 136 -17.55 18.43 29.79
CA PHE A 136 -18.35 17.33 30.34
C PHE A 136 -17.89 16.93 31.76
N ILE A 137 -16.58 16.90 32.01
CA ILE A 137 -16.04 16.63 33.34
C ILE A 137 -16.41 17.74 34.31
N ASP A 138 -16.33 19.00 33.89
CA ASP A 138 -16.71 20.14 34.73
C ASP A 138 -18.21 20.12 35.06
N GLU A 139 -19.08 19.75 34.11
CA GLU A 139 -20.52 19.55 34.36
C GLU A 139 -20.77 18.45 35.39
N ILE A 140 -20.12 17.28 35.26
CA ILE A 140 -20.22 16.18 36.24
C ILE A 140 -19.73 16.64 37.61
N VAL A 141 -18.58 17.32 37.67
CA VAL A 141 -18.02 17.83 38.92
C VAL A 141 -18.98 18.82 39.59
N ASN A 142 -19.64 19.68 38.82
CA ASN A 142 -20.63 20.62 39.33
C ASN A 142 -21.88 19.91 39.86
N ILE A 143 -22.38 18.89 39.14
CA ILE A 143 -23.51 18.06 39.60
C ILE A 143 -23.15 17.36 40.92
N LEU A 144 -21.97 16.75 41.02
CA LEU A 144 -21.51 16.07 42.22
C LEU A 144 -21.37 17.03 43.41
N LYS A 145 -20.81 18.22 43.20
CA LYS A 145 -20.73 19.27 44.22
C LYS A 145 -22.11 19.64 44.76
N ASN A 146 -23.10 19.80 43.88
CA ASN A 146 -24.46 20.16 44.28
C ASN A 146 -25.18 19.05 45.05
N ILE A 147 -25.02 17.78 44.66
CA ILE A 147 -25.66 16.63 45.34
C ILE A 147 -25.06 16.40 46.73
N LEU A 148 -23.76 16.60 46.88
CA LEU A 148 -23.02 16.23 48.10
C LEU A 148 -22.88 17.41 49.09
N ALA A 149 -23.07 18.66 48.66
CA ALA A 149 -23.05 19.84 49.53
C ALA A 149 -23.98 19.72 50.77
N PRO A 150 -25.19 19.14 50.69
CA PRO A 150 -26.06 18.95 51.86
C PRO A 150 -25.58 17.90 52.87
N LEU A 151 -24.68 17.00 52.46
CA LEU A 151 -24.24 15.84 53.26
C LEU A 151 -22.99 16.12 54.11
N ASN A 152 -22.39 17.33 54.01
CA ASN A 152 -21.14 17.71 54.70
C ASN A 152 -19.92 16.82 54.39
N ILE A 153 -19.97 16.04 53.32
CA ILE A 153 -18.88 15.18 52.85
C ILE A 153 -17.95 16.01 51.95
N THR A 154 -16.94 16.66 52.54
CA THR A 154 -16.03 17.57 51.81
C THR A 154 -14.71 16.92 51.39
N CYS A 155 -14.21 15.94 52.18
CA CYS A 155 -12.89 15.34 51.96
C CYS A 155 -12.88 14.35 50.77
N GLU A 156 -13.90 13.50 50.67
CA GLU A 156 -14.05 12.51 49.60
C GLU A 156 -14.40 13.16 48.24
N LEU A 157 -15.09 14.29 48.28
CA LEU A 157 -15.47 15.04 47.08
C LEU A 157 -14.26 15.66 46.39
N ASN A 158 -13.34 16.26 47.16
CA ASN A 158 -12.09 16.78 46.60
C ASN A 158 -11.22 15.66 46.00
N GLN A 159 -11.25 14.47 46.59
CA GLN A 159 -10.56 13.30 46.02
C GLN A 159 -11.22 12.87 44.69
N ILE A 160 -12.54 12.76 44.63
CA ILE A 160 -13.27 12.40 43.39
C ILE A 160 -13.06 13.45 42.30
N VAL A 161 -13.15 14.73 42.63
CA VAL A 161 -12.91 15.83 41.69
C VAL A 161 -11.46 15.82 41.19
N SER A 162 -10.48 15.63 42.07
CA SER A 162 -9.08 15.49 41.67
C SER A 162 -8.84 14.27 40.77
N LEU A 163 -9.55 13.16 41.01
CA LEU A 163 -9.49 11.96 40.18
C LEU A 163 -10.13 12.15 38.81
N LEU A 164 -11.18 12.97 38.70
CA LEU A 164 -11.84 13.26 37.43
C LEU A 164 -11.06 14.29 36.60
N GLN A 165 -10.56 15.34 37.23
CA GLN A 165 -9.81 16.41 36.56
C GLN A 165 -8.41 15.97 36.11
N ASN A 166 -7.72 15.11 36.87
CA ASN A 166 -6.40 14.57 36.49
C ASN A 166 -6.47 13.46 35.43
N LYS A 167 -7.65 13.17 34.87
CA LYS A 167 -7.88 12.08 33.91
C LYS A 167 -8.26 12.55 32.51
N ASN A 168 -7.96 13.79 32.13
CA ASN A 168 -8.09 14.17 30.73
C ASN A 168 -7.16 13.27 29.87
N PRO A 169 -7.71 12.40 29.02
CA PRO A 169 -6.91 11.40 28.32
C PRO A 169 -6.05 12.02 27.20
N PHE A 170 -6.24 13.31 26.90
CA PHE A 170 -5.47 14.07 25.92
C PHE A 170 -4.35 14.92 26.54
N GLN A 171 -4.22 14.99 27.87
CA GLN A 171 -3.31 15.93 28.55
C GLN A 171 -1.83 15.81 28.10
N ASN A 172 -1.38 14.57 27.82
CA ASN A 172 -0.03 14.29 27.32
C ASN A 172 0.07 14.27 25.79
N LEU A 173 -1.03 14.58 25.08
CA LEU A 173 -1.18 14.47 23.62
C LEU A 173 -1.71 15.78 22.99
N THR A 174 -1.71 16.87 23.75
CA THR A 174 -2.34 18.15 23.35
C THR A 174 -1.68 18.78 22.13
N THR A 175 -0.35 18.74 22.02
CA THR A 175 0.40 19.32 20.90
C THR A 175 1.00 18.24 20.02
N GLU A 176 1.19 18.52 18.74
CA GLU A 176 1.86 17.60 17.82
C GLU A 176 3.23 17.14 18.35
N TYR A 177 4.01 18.07 18.90
CA TYR A 177 5.30 17.75 19.52
C TYR A 177 5.17 16.66 20.59
N LYS A 178 4.26 16.84 21.55
CA LYS A 178 4.02 15.85 22.62
C LYS A 178 3.53 14.52 22.06
N ARG A 179 2.66 14.55 21.04
CA ARG A 179 2.15 13.32 20.39
C ARG A 179 3.27 12.54 19.70
N LEU A 180 4.11 13.20 18.90
CA LEU A 180 5.21 12.55 18.20
C LEU A 180 6.25 12.00 19.18
N GLN A 181 6.54 12.73 20.27
CA GLN A 181 7.41 12.25 21.34
C GLN A 181 6.81 11.02 22.03
N PHE A 182 5.51 11.05 22.31
CA PHE A 182 4.80 9.91 22.89
C PHE A 182 4.80 8.69 21.97
N PHE A 183 4.55 8.86 20.68
CA PHE A 183 4.59 7.77 19.69
C PHE A 183 5.98 7.17 19.55
N GLU A 184 7.03 7.98 19.64
CA GLU A 184 8.40 7.48 19.65
C GLU A 184 8.69 6.66 20.92
N GLN A 185 8.29 7.15 22.09
CA GLN A 185 8.45 6.43 23.36
C GLN A 185 7.72 5.08 23.39
N MET A 186 6.52 5.03 22.80
CA MET A 186 5.71 3.82 22.69
C MET A 186 6.07 2.93 21.50
N GLN A 187 7.09 3.29 20.72
CA GLN A 187 7.50 2.58 19.49
C GLN A 187 6.41 2.51 18.41
N TYR A 188 5.42 3.41 18.45
CA TYR A 188 4.42 3.57 17.38
C TYR A 188 4.96 4.36 16.18
N LEU A 189 6.01 5.16 16.40
CA LEU A 189 6.67 5.95 15.37
C LEU A 189 8.17 5.62 15.37
N VAL A 190 8.67 5.13 14.24
CA VAL A 190 10.10 4.99 13.98
C VAL A 190 10.57 6.23 13.22
N LYS A 191 11.37 7.08 13.87
CA LYS A 191 11.94 8.27 13.21
C LYS A 191 13.06 7.89 12.24
N SER A 192 13.15 8.65 11.14
CA SER A 192 14.30 8.60 10.24
C SER A 192 15.54 9.20 10.90
N LYS A 193 16.69 8.92 10.31
CA LYS A 193 17.98 9.49 10.66
C LYS A 193 18.56 10.19 9.44
N SER A 194 18.98 11.44 9.61
CA SER A 194 19.73 12.16 8.58
C SER A 194 21.12 11.55 8.40
N PHE A 195 21.58 11.46 7.16
CA PHE A 195 22.95 11.12 6.80
C PHE A 195 23.52 12.14 5.80
N LEU A 196 24.80 12.46 5.95
CA LEU A 196 25.49 13.42 5.09
C LEU A 196 25.79 12.81 3.73
N ILE A 197 25.32 13.46 2.66
CA ILE A 197 25.67 13.15 1.28
C ILE A 197 26.87 13.99 0.84
N GLY A 198 26.84 15.29 1.14
CA GLY A 198 27.89 16.22 0.74
C GLY A 198 27.57 17.67 1.08
N PHE A 199 28.17 18.60 0.36
CA PHE A 199 28.00 20.04 0.56
C PHE A 199 27.76 20.76 -0.76
N ARG A 200 26.71 21.59 -0.82
CA ARG A 200 26.44 22.47 -1.95
C ARG A 200 26.72 23.91 -1.60
N LEU A 201 27.31 24.66 -2.54
CA LEU A 201 27.46 26.10 -2.41
C LEU A 201 26.10 26.76 -2.65
N ASP A 202 25.64 27.55 -1.70
CA ASP A 202 24.38 28.27 -1.80
C ASP A 202 24.57 29.74 -1.40
N ARG A 203 23.68 30.62 -1.87
CA ARG A 203 23.67 32.03 -1.44
C ARG A 203 23.06 32.10 -0.04
N SER A 204 23.81 32.68 0.88
CA SER A 204 23.29 33.07 2.18
C SER A 204 22.31 34.24 2.02
N ARG A 205 21.48 34.49 3.04
CA ARG A 205 20.62 35.67 3.10
C ARG A 205 21.40 37.00 3.07
N ASN A 206 22.71 36.96 3.33
CA ASN A 206 23.59 38.13 3.42
C ASN A 206 24.51 38.33 2.21
N ILE A 207 24.15 37.78 1.03
CA ILE A 207 24.92 37.95 -0.23
C ILE A 207 26.34 37.34 -0.14
N SER A 208 26.59 36.45 0.83
CA SER A 208 27.78 35.60 0.87
C SER A 208 27.47 34.20 0.35
N PHE A 209 28.48 33.45 -0.07
CA PHE A 209 28.33 32.03 -0.37
C PHE A 209 28.57 31.22 0.90
N GLU A 210 27.68 30.27 1.19
CA GLU A 210 27.81 29.33 2.29
C GLU A 210 27.67 27.89 1.79
N TYR A 211 28.43 26.97 2.38
CA TYR A 211 28.26 25.55 2.11
C TYR A 211 27.09 25.01 2.95
N LYS A 212 26.00 24.65 2.28
CA LYS A 212 24.88 23.94 2.91
C LYS A 212 25.08 22.45 2.78
N LYS A 213 24.74 21.71 3.84
CA LYS A 213 24.76 20.25 3.83
C LYS A 213 23.68 19.73 2.86
N CYS A 214 24.07 18.80 2.01
CA CYS A 214 23.15 17.90 1.31
C CYS A 214 22.99 16.67 2.20
N GLU A 215 21.77 16.39 2.64
CA GLU A 215 21.46 15.29 3.54
C GLU A 215 20.35 14.42 2.93
N GLY A 216 20.45 13.12 3.16
CA GLY A 216 19.37 12.17 2.93
C GLY A 216 18.81 11.69 4.26
N GLU A 217 17.61 11.11 4.23
CA GLU A 217 16.96 10.54 5.40
C GLU A 217 16.84 9.02 5.23
N ILE A 218 17.30 8.26 6.23
CA ILE A 218 17.18 6.79 6.24
C ILE A 218 16.31 6.34 7.42
N VAL A 219 15.33 5.48 7.16
CA VAL A 219 14.51 4.85 8.20
C VAL A 219 15.26 3.61 8.72
N PRO A 220 15.47 3.46 10.04
CA PRO A 220 16.14 2.29 10.62
C PRO A 220 15.38 0.98 10.35
N LEU A 221 15.70 0.34 9.22
CA LEU A 221 14.94 -0.80 8.69
C LEU A 221 14.95 -1.99 9.67
N ARG A 222 16.06 -2.24 10.38
CA ARG A 222 16.11 -3.23 11.48
C ARG A 222 14.99 -3.05 12.50
N HIS A 223 14.72 -1.80 12.90
CA HIS A 223 13.70 -1.49 13.89
C HIS A 223 12.30 -1.69 13.31
N VAL A 224 12.06 -1.23 12.08
CA VAL A 224 10.78 -1.39 11.38
C VAL A 224 10.45 -2.87 11.21
N LEU A 225 11.36 -3.66 10.64
CA LEU A 225 11.16 -5.09 10.40
C LEU A 225 10.95 -5.86 11.72
N LYS A 226 11.68 -5.50 12.78
CA LYS A 226 11.49 -6.12 14.11
C LYS A 226 10.09 -5.88 14.65
N LEU A 227 9.61 -4.63 14.63
CA LEU A 227 8.27 -4.29 15.12
C LEU A 227 7.20 -4.97 14.26
N PHE A 228 7.35 -4.92 12.94
CA PHE A 228 6.42 -5.52 11.98
C PHE A 228 6.27 -7.03 12.18
N LEU A 229 7.39 -7.76 12.27
CA LEU A 229 7.35 -9.22 12.42
C LEU A 229 6.80 -9.67 13.78
N GLN A 230 6.90 -8.83 14.81
CA GLN A 230 6.31 -9.08 16.13
C GLN A 230 4.82 -8.75 16.21
N LEU A 231 4.21 -8.19 15.14
CA LEU A 231 2.76 -8.02 15.09
C LEU A 231 2.06 -9.39 15.10
N PRO A 232 0.84 -9.48 15.68
CA PRO A 232 0.11 -10.73 15.76
C PRO A 232 -0.02 -11.44 14.41
N ASN A 233 0.36 -12.71 14.37
CA ASN A 233 0.30 -13.60 13.20
C ASN A 233 1.15 -13.20 11.98
N VAL A 234 1.87 -12.06 11.99
CA VAL A 234 2.63 -11.61 10.80
C VAL A 234 3.77 -12.57 10.48
N PHE A 235 4.67 -12.82 11.44
CA PHE A 235 5.76 -13.77 11.28
C PHE A 235 5.28 -15.18 10.92
N GLU A 236 4.26 -15.68 11.63
CA GLU A 236 3.71 -17.03 11.41
C GLU A 236 3.13 -17.17 9.99
N ASN A 237 2.39 -16.17 9.51
CA ASN A 237 1.83 -16.17 8.16
C ASN A 237 2.91 -16.12 7.09
N ILE A 238 3.94 -15.27 7.25
CA ILE A 238 5.07 -15.18 6.32
C ILE A 238 5.83 -16.51 6.29
N ASN A 239 6.22 -17.03 7.46
CA ASN A 239 6.98 -18.27 7.56
C ASN A 239 6.19 -19.47 7.02
N LYS A 240 4.88 -19.52 7.27
CA LYS A 240 4.00 -20.55 6.71
C LYS A 240 3.95 -20.47 5.19
N PHE A 241 3.75 -19.27 4.63
CA PHE A 241 3.71 -19.08 3.19
C PHE A 241 5.02 -19.50 2.52
N ILE A 242 6.16 -19.04 3.04
CA ILE A 242 7.49 -19.43 2.52
C ILE A 242 7.66 -20.95 2.53
N LYS A 243 7.37 -21.62 3.65
CA LYS A 243 7.50 -23.08 3.75
C LYS A 243 6.58 -23.83 2.79
N THR A 244 5.35 -23.35 2.61
CA THR A 244 4.41 -23.95 1.66
C THR A 244 4.96 -23.84 0.23
N GLU A 245 5.38 -22.63 -0.19
CA GLU A 245 5.94 -22.43 -1.52
C GLU A 245 7.23 -23.24 -1.74
N GLU A 246 8.12 -23.28 -0.75
CA GLU A 246 9.35 -24.10 -0.80
C GLU A 246 9.04 -25.60 -0.98
N SER A 247 7.98 -26.10 -0.35
CA SER A 247 7.58 -27.51 -0.48
C SER A 247 7.07 -27.87 -1.88
N MET A 248 6.53 -26.88 -2.61
CA MET A 248 6.00 -27.04 -3.96
C MET A 248 7.05 -26.87 -5.06
N ALA A 249 8.29 -26.50 -4.72
CA ALA A 249 9.34 -26.19 -5.70
C ALA A 249 9.72 -27.36 -6.63
N ASN A 250 9.44 -28.61 -6.24
CA ASN A 250 9.76 -29.79 -7.05
C ASN A 250 8.69 -30.14 -8.10
N GLU A 251 7.58 -29.42 -8.17
CA GLU A 251 6.44 -29.77 -9.01
C GLU A 251 6.51 -29.18 -10.44
N ASN A 252 7.64 -28.58 -10.82
CA ASN A 252 7.82 -27.90 -12.11
C ASN A 252 6.82 -26.75 -12.34
N TYR A 253 6.34 -26.13 -11.26
CA TYR A 253 5.48 -24.94 -11.25
C TYR A 253 6.18 -23.75 -10.62
N TYR A 254 5.93 -22.57 -11.17
CA TYR A 254 6.44 -21.29 -10.68
C TYR A 254 5.26 -20.40 -10.27
N SER A 255 5.04 -20.25 -8.96
CA SER A 255 4.02 -19.35 -8.38
C SER A 255 4.63 -18.16 -7.66
N SER A 256 5.89 -18.28 -7.22
CA SER A 256 6.59 -17.22 -6.51
C SER A 256 8.12 -17.34 -6.69
N VAL A 257 8.83 -16.37 -6.11
CA VAL A 257 10.32 -16.38 -6.07
C VAL A 257 10.88 -17.64 -5.40
N PHE A 258 10.10 -18.29 -4.53
CA PHE A 258 10.53 -19.45 -3.75
C PHE A 258 10.65 -20.74 -4.57
N ASN A 259 10.00 -20.81 -5.73
CA ASN A 259 10.13 -21.92 -6.69
C ASN A 259 11.24 -21.68 -7.72
N GLY A 260 11.87 -20.50 -7.71
CA GLY A 260 12.88 -20.11 -8.68
C GLY A 260 14.30 -20.58 -8.32
N SER A 261 15.14 -20.74 -9.34
CA SER A 261 16.56 -21.09 -9.19
C SER A 261 17.36 -20.08 -8.37
N LEU A 262 16.97 -18.80 -8.41
CA LEU A 262 17.59 -17.74 -7.60
C LEU A 262 17.45 -18.04 -6.10
N TRP A 263 16.25 -18.43 -5.65
CA TRP A 263 16.02 -18.78 -4.25
C TRP A 263 16.68 -20.09 -3.87
N ALA A 264 16.64 -21.10 -4.75
CA ALA A 264 17.30 -22.38 -4.52
C ALA A 264 18.80 -22.19 -4.22
N LYS A 265 19.51 -21.40 -5.04
CA LYS A 265 20.94 -21.08 -4.83
C LYS A 265 21.20 -20.33 -3.53
N LEU A 266 20.31 -19.41 -3.15
CA LEU A 266 20.40 -18.66 -1.91
C LEU A 266 20.25 -19.58 -0.68
N LYS A 267 19.29 -20.52 -0.73
CA LYS A 267 19.06 -21.52 0.32
C LYS A 267 20.20 -22.52 0.44
N GLU A 268 20.83 -22.92 -0.66
CA GLU A 268 22.04 -23.76 -0.63
C GLU A 268 23.17 -23.11 0.16
N THR A 269 23.32 -21.79 0.03
CA THR A 269 24.35 -21.02 0.73
C THR A 269 23.99 -20.78 2.21
N ASN A 270 22.69 -20.80 2.56
CA ASN A 270 22.17 -20.41 3.87
C ASN A 270 21.33 -21.50 4.57
N ARG A 271 21.66 -22.79 4.40
CA ARG A 271 20.82 -23.94 4.82
C ARG A 271 20.32 -23.93 6.27
N GLN A 272 21.06 -23.32 7.20
CA GLN A 272 20.73 -23.29 8.63
C GLN A 272 20.07 -21.99 9.08
N LYS A 273 19.95 -20.98 8.21
CA LYS A 273 19.42 -19.66 8.55
C LYS A 273 17.94 -19.54 8.17
N LEU A 274 17.17 -18.87 9.02
CA LEU A 274 15.84 -18.40 8.67
C LEU A 274 15.98 -17.09 7.88
N VAL A 275 15.86 -17.17 6.55
CA VAL A 275 16.08 -16.04 5.64
C VAL A 275 14.77 -15.56 5.05
N PHE A 276 14.50 -14.25 5.13
CA PHE A 276 13.39 -13.61 4.46
C PHE A 276 13.88 -12.76 3.27
N PRO A 277 13.36 -12.97 2.07
CA PRO A 277 13.77 -12.20 0.90
C PRO A 277 13.22 -10.77 0.93
N ILE A 278 14.09 -9.80 0.64
CA ILE A 278 13.76 -8.38 0.48
C ILE A 278 13.68 -8.04 -1.01
N LEU A 279 12.63 -7.29 -1.36
CA LEU A 279 12.49 -6.56 -2.62
C LEU A 279 12.76 -5.09 -2.32
N LEU A 280 13.70 -4.48 -3.05
CA LEU A 280 13.95 -3.05 -2.99
C LEU A 280 13.27 -2.39 -4.18
N PHE A 281 12.47 -1.35 -3.96
CA PHE A 281 11.85 -0.58 -5.02
C PHE A 281 12.41 0.85 -5.02
N PHE A 282 12.69 1.40 -6.20
CA PHE A 282 13.18 2.75 -6.37
C PHE A 282 12.34 3.54 -7.37
N ASP A 283 12.00 4.78 -7.01
CA ASP A 283 11.30 5.73 -7.87
C ASP A 283 11.74 7.18 -7.57
N ASP A 284 11.72 8.02 -8.60
CA ASP A 284 11.98 9.46 -8.53
C ASP A 284 10.65 10.20 -8.73
N TYR A 285 10.06 10.72 -7.66
CA TYR A 285 8.78 11.45 -7.73
C TYR A 285 8.94 12.95 -7.49
N GLU A 286 8.07 13.75 -8.11
CA GLU A 286 8.03 15.20 -7.95
C GLU A 286 6.87 15.60 -7.03
N SER A 287 7.17 16.23 -5.90
CA SER A 287 6.15 16.74 -4.96
C SER A 287 5.55 18.08 -5.38
N CYS A 288 6.26 18.83 -6.23
CA CYS A 288 5.86 20.14 -6.75
C CYS A 288 5.13 20.02 -8.09
N ASN A 289 4.61 21.14 -8.62
CA ASN A 289 3.95 21.16 -9.92
C ASN A 289 4.89 20.65 -11.03
N PRO A 290 4.63 19.48 -11.63
CA PRO A 290 5.53 18.84 -12.60
C PRO A 290 5.49 19.50 -13.98
N LEU A 291 4.66 20.53 -14.19
CA LEU A 291 4.49 21.22 -15.48
C LEU A 291 4.97 22.68 -15.45
N GLY A 292 5.42 23.19 -14.31
CA GLY A 292 5.86 24.58 -14.15
C GLY A 292 7.32 24.82 -14.51
N THR A 293 7.78 26.06 -14.40
CA THR A 293 9.21 26.45 -14.60
C THR A 293 10.17 25.80 -13.60
N HIS A 294 9.66 25.14 -12.57
CA HIS A 294 10.42 24.39 -11.57
C HIS A 294 10.23 22.87 -11.68
N ALA A 295 9.64 22.40 -12.78
CA ALA A 295 9.53 20.97 -13.07
C ALA A 295 10.92 20.32 -13.11
N GLY A 296 11.08 19.19 -12.43
CA GLY A 296 12.32 18.44 -12.32
C GLY A 296 13.28 18.94 -11.24
N VAL A 297 13.02 20.08 -10.61
CA VAL A 297 13.95 20.71 -9.66
C VAL A 297 13.87 20.08 -8.27
N TYR A 298 12.67 19.68 -7.82
CA TYR A 298 12.41 19.22 -6.46
C TYR A 298 12.07 17.72 -6.42
N LYS A 299 12.61 16.95 -7.38
CA LYS A 299 12.48 15.51 -7.40
C LYS A 299 13.12 14.88 -6.16
N VAL A 300 12.41 13.91 -5.60
CA VAL A 300 12.84 13.13 -4.46
C VAL A 300 13.01 11.68 -4.91
N GLY A 301 14.21 11.16 -4.71
CA GLY A 301 14.51 9.75 -4.88
C GLY A 301 14.05 9.00 -3.64
N ALA A 302 13.15 8.05 -3.84
CA ALA A 302 12.55 7.28 -2.78
C ALA A 302 12.93 5.81 -2.92
N VAL A 303 13.38 5.23 -1.81
CA VAL A 303 13.73 3.82 -1.69
C VAL A 303 12.74 3.16 -0.76
N TYR A 304 12.08 2.10 -1.24
CA TYR A 304 11.14 1.29 -0.48
C TYR A 304 11.61 -0.15 -0.39
N VAL A 305 11.14 -0.86 0.64
CA VAL A 305 11.43 -2.27 0.87
C VAL A 305 10.13 -3.01 1.16
N SER A 306 9.97 -4.20 0.58
CA SER A 306 8.94 -5.16 0.96
C SER A 306 9.54 -6.56 1.16
N ILE A 307 8.83 -7.42 1.89
CA ILE A 307 9.25 -8.82 2.10
C ILE A 307 8.51 -9.69 1.08
N ALA A 308 9.24 -10.38 0.19
CA ALA A 308 8.63 -11.26 -0.82
C ALA A 308 7.90 -12.48 -0.22
N GLY A 309 8.12 -12.78 1.06
CA GLY A 309 7.37 -13.80 1.82
C GLY A 309 6.00 -13.34 2.35
N ILE A 310 5.59 -12.09 2.12
CA ILE A 310 4.23 -11.65 2.46
C ILE A 310 3.25 -12.33 1.50
N PRO A 311 2.19 -13.00 2.00
CA PRO A 311 1.22 -13.67 1.13
C PRO A 311 0.63 -12.71 0.07
N PRO A 312 0.41 -13.16 -1.18
CA PRO A 312 0.00 -12.29 -2.29
C PRO A 312 -1.26 -11.45 -2.05
N LYS A 313 -2.19 -11.94 -1.23
CA LYS A 313 -3.40 -11.19 -0.85
C LYS A 313 -3.15 -9.93 -0.01
N PHE A 314 -1.94 -9.78 0.54
CA PHE A 314 -1.55 -8.65 1.38
C PHE A 314 -0.39 -7.84 0.79
N SER A 315 0.28 -8.34 -0.26
CA SER A 315 1.53 -7.75 -0.76
C SER A 315 1.34 -6.36 -1.37
N SER A 316 0.14 -6.04 -1.87
CA SER A 316 -0.20 -4.73 -2.43
C SER A 316 -0.72 -3.72 -1.41
N LEU A 317 -0.89 -4.11 -0.14
CA LEU A 317 -1.32 -3.19 0.90
C LEU A 317 -0.16 -2.24 1.24
N LEU A 318 -0.43 -0.93 1.28
CA LEU A 318 0.58 0.10 1.55
C LEU A 318 1.30 -0.11 2.90
N GLU A 319 0.62 -0.66 3.90
CA GLU A 319 1.21 -0.99 5.21
C GLU A 319 2.30 -2.07 5.17
N ASN A 320 2.39 -2.83 4.07
CA ASN A 320 3.41 -3.85 3.82
C ASN A 320 4.54 -3.37 2.89
N ILE A 321 4.56 -2.07 2.54
CA ILE A 321 5.59 -1.42 1.74
C ILE A 321 6.29 -0.39 2.63
N PHE A 322 7.51 -0.69 3.05
CA PHE A 322 8.24 0.10 4.03
C PHE A 322 9.10 1.16 3.34
N LEU A 323 8.93 2.43 3.71
CA LEU A 323 9.87 3.47 3.32
C LEU A 323 11.24 3.19 3.95
N PHE A 324 12.27 3.05 3.12
CA PHE A 324 13.63 2.82 3.57
C PHE A 324 14.43 4.12 3.62
N GLY A 325 14.24 5.04 2.67
CA GLY A 325 14.85 6.36 2.74
C GLY A 325 14.47 7.28 1.59
N LEU A 326 14.78 8.56 1.79
CA LEU A 326 14.53 9.66 0.87
C LEU A 326 15.79 10.49 0.69
N PHE A 327 16.04 10.96 -0.52
CA PHE A 327 17.10 11.93 -0.82
C PHE A 327 16.69 12.81 -2.00
N HIS A 328 17.33 13.95 -2.16
CA HIS A 328 17.07 14.81 -3.30
C HIS A 328 17.66 14.19 -4.58
N SER A 329 16.86 13.94 -5.62
CA SER A 329 17.31 13.16 -6.79
C SER A 329 18.52 13.79 -7.50
N ASN A 330 18.63 15.12 -7.48
CA ASN A 330 19.80 15.80 -8.07
C ASN A 330 21.10 15.51 -7.30
N ASP A 331 21.05 15.25 -6.00
CA ASP A 331 22.26 14.90 -5.24
C ASP A 331 22.84 13.57 -5.72
N ARG A 332 22.02 12.62 -6.18
CA ARG A 332 22.50 11.39 -6.84
C ARG A 332 23.27 11.68 -8.12
N THR A 333 22.81 12.64 -8.91
CA THR A 333 23.50 13.04 -10.15
C THR A 333 24.83 13.71 -9.86
N ILE A 334 24.94 14.46 -8.75
CA ILE A 334 26.16 15.18 -8.35
C ILE A 334 27.18 14.26 -7.68
N TYR A 335 26.74 13.43 -6.72
CA TYR A 335 27.62 12.65 -5.85
C TYR A 335 27.75 11.18 -6.26
N GLY A 336 26.89 10.69 -7.15
CA GLY A 336 26.90 9.32 -7.66
C GLY A 336 26.25 8.30 -6.73
N ASN A 337 25.94 7.13 -7.29
CA ASN A 337 25.21 6.07 -6.59
C ASN A 337 25.95 5.53 -5.37
N GLN A 338 27.28 5.40 -5.45
CA GLN A 338 28.08 4.84 -4.35
C GLN A 338 28.00 5.67 -3.07
N VAL A 339 27.93 7.00 -3.18
CA VAL A 339 27.80 7.90 -2.02
C VAL A 339 26.39 7.86 -1.46
N ILE A 340 25.37 7.98 -2.32
CA ILE A 340 23.96 7.97 -1.93
C ILE A 340 23.57 6.66 -1.25
N PHE A 341 23.89 5.53 -1.87
CA PHE A 341 23.42 4.22 -1.41
C PHE A 341 24.30 3.58 -0.35
N LYS A 342 25.40 4.24 0.08
CA LYS A 342 26.32 3.72 1.09
C LYS A 342 25.60 3.26 2.36
N HIS A 343 24.75 4.11 2.93
CA HIS A 343 24.03 3.80 4.18
C HIS A 343 22.96 2.71 3.98
N PHE A 344 22.33 2.66 2.82
CA PHE A 344 21.36 1.61 2.46
C PHE A 344 22.05 0.25 2.36
N ILE A 345 23.17 0.18 1.65
CA ILE A 345 23.98 -1.02 1.49
C ILE A 345 24.51 -1.52 2.84
N GLN A 346 24.98 -0.62 3.70
CA GLN A 346 25.45 -0.99 5.05
C GLN A 346 24.33 -1.61 5.89
N GLU A 347 23.12 -1.06 5.82
CA GLU A 347 21.97 -1.59 6.54
C GLU A 347 21.54 -2.96 6.00
N LEU A 348 21.46 -3.11 4.67
CA LEU A 348 21.13 -4.39 4.03
C LEU A 348 22.21 -5.46 4.30
N SER A 349 23.48 -5.09 4.24
CA SER A 349 24.60 -5.99 4.56
C SER A 349 24.54 -6.48 6.01
N PHE A 350 24.16 -5.62 6.95
CA PHE A 350 23.92 -6.05 8.33
C PHE A 350 22.74 -7.02 8.44
N LEU A 351 21.61 -6.71 7.79
CA LEU A 351 20.43 -7.58 7.80
C LEU A 351 20.73 -8.97 7.21
N GLU A 352 21.64 -9.04 6.23
CA GLU A 352 22.04 -10.30 5.60
C GLU A 352 23.06 -11.11 6.42
N ASN A 353 24.05 -10.43 7.01
CA ASN A 353 25.13 -11.09 7.74
C ASN A 353 24.77 -11.40 9.20
N GLU A 354 24.21 -10.42 9.91
CA GLU A 354 23.90 -10.48 11.33
C GLU A 354 22.43 -10.81 11.58
N GLY A 355 21.52 -10.25 10.78
CA GLY A 355 20.08 -10.41 10.95
C GLY A 355 19.50 -9.64 12.14
N ILE A 356 18.26 -9.95 12.51
CA ILE A 356 17.56 -9.38 13.67
C ILE A 356 17.02 -10.49 14.57
N ASN A 357 17.02 -10.23 15.88
CA ASN A 357 16.35 -11.09 16.87
C ASN A 357 14.95 -10.54 17.16
N ILE A 358 13.94 -11.37 16.98
CA ILE A 358 12.56 -11.10 17.37
C ILE A 358 12.11 -12.02 18.51
N ALA A 359 11.20 -11.53 19.34
CA ALA A 359 10.58 -12.31 20.41
C ALA A 359 9.08 -12.44 20.15
N ILE A 360 8.60 -13.67 19.97
CA ILE A 360 7.18 -13.99 19.77
C ILE A 360 6.80 -15.10 20.74
N ASN A 361 5.76 -14.89 21.55
CA ASN A 361 5.26 -15.91 22.50
C ASN A 361 6.37 -16.52 23.39
N ASN A 362 7.30 -15.69 23.89
CA ASN A 362 8.49 -16.08 24.66
C ASN A 362 9.51 -16.96 23.90
N GLN A 363 9.38 -17.10 22.59
CA GLN A 363 10.38 -17.73 21.71
C GLN A 363 11.19 -16.66 20.98
N HIS A 364 12.50 -16.90 20.88
CA HIS A 364 13.42 -16.04 20.16
C HIS A 364 13.75 -16.62 18.79
N PHE A 365 13.61 -15.80 17.75
CA PHE A 365 13.96 -16.17 16.38
C PHE A 365 15.04 -15.23 15.86
N GLN A 366 16.13 -15.79 15.33
CA GLN A 366 17.12 -15.05 14.57
C GLN A 366 16.75 -15.09 13.09
N ILE A 367 16.44 -13.93 12.51
CA ILE A 367 15.97 -13.79 11.13
C ILE A 367 16.97 -12.98 10.33
N TYR A 368 17.37 -13.50 9.19
CA TYR A 368 18.26 -12.84 8.23
C TYR A 368 17.46 -12.35 7.03
N PHE A 369 17.95 -11.34 6.33
CA PHE A 369 17.29 -10.83 5.15
C PHE A 369 18.26 -10.69 3.99
N SER A 370 17.86 -11.14 2.82
CA SER A 370 18.67 -11.07 1.61
C SER A 370 17.95 -10.27 0.54
N LEU A 371 18.62 -9.29 -0.05
CA LEU A 371 18.11 -8.56 -1.20
C LEU A 371 18.09 -9.50 -2.42
N ILE A 372 16.89 -9.81 -2.92
CA ILE A 372 16.75 -10.71 -4.09
C ILE A 372 16.50 -9.96 -5.39
N LEU A 373 15.79 -8.83 -5.38
CA LEU A 373 15.49 -8.04 -6.56
C LEU A 373 15.45 -6.55 -6.23
N ILE A 374 15.90 -5.76 -7.20
CA ILE A 374 15.66 -4.32 -7.26
C ILE A 374 14.58 -4.10 -8.31
N LEU A 375 13.54 -3.35 -7.98
CA LEU A 375 12.33 -3.12 -8.75
C LEU A 375 12.16 -1.62 -9.01
N GLY A 376 11.42 -1.27 -10.05
CA GLY A 376 11.22 0.10 -10.51
C GLY A 376 11.04 0.14 -12.02
N ASP A 377 10.79 1.33 -12.55
CA ASP A 377 10.77 1.54 -13.99
C ASP A 377 12.19 1.41 -14.59
N ASN A 378 12.28 1.30 -15.92
CA ASN A 378 13.58 1.12 -16.58
C ASN A 378 14.54 2.28 -16.31
N LEU A 379 14.03 3.51 -16.24
CA LEU A 379 14.85 4.68 -15.99
C LEU A 379 15.46 4.61 -14.59
N GLY A 380 14.62 4.38 -13.58
CA GLY A 380 15.00 4.23 -12.19
C GLY A 380 15.99 3.11 -11.99
N ILE A 381 15.67 1.87 -12.39
CA ILE A 381 16.56 0.71 -12.21
C ILE A 381 17.89 0.94 -12.92
N ASN A 382 17.90 1.31 -14.20
CA ASN A 382 19.15 1.53 -14.94
C ASN A 382 19.99 2.62 -14.27
N SER A 383 19.35 3.68 -13.76
CA SER A 383 20.04 4.78 -13.10
C SER A 383 20.74 4.36 -11.81
N ILE A 384 20.13 3.52 -10.96
CA ILE A 384 20.71 3.10 -9.67
C ILE A 384 21.59 1.85 -9.77
N THR A 385 21.58 1.17 -10.92
CA THR A 385 22.45 0.01 -11.21
C THR A 385 23.60 0.34 -12.16
N GLY A 386 23.75 1.61 -12.55
CA GLY A 386 24.91 2.10 -13.32
C GLY A 386 24.83 1.83 -14.83
N PHE A 387 23.65 1.58 -15.38
CA PHE A 387 23.41 1.37 -16.81
C PHE A 387 22.92 2.63 -17.52
N SER A 388 22.85 2.57 -18.85
CA SER A 388 22.28 3.63 -19.66
C SER A 388 20.78 3.80 -19.42
N GLU A 389 20.40 5.01 -19.06
CA GLU A 389 19.03 5.44 -18.77
C GLU A 389 18.18 5.70 -20.02
N SER A 390 18.77 5.64 -21.22
CA SER A 390 18.11 6.00 -22.47
C SER A 390 17.98 4.83 -23.43
N PHE A 391 16.76 4.61 -23.93
CA PHE A 391 16.46 3.74 -25.08
C PHE A 391 17.01 4.27 -26.42
N SER A 392 17.61 5.47 -26.43
CA SER A 392 18.36 5.99 -27.57
C SER A 392 19.82 5.52 -27.59
N SER A 393 20.31 4.92 -26.51
CA SER A 393 21.65 4.32 -26.45
C SER A 393 21.80 3.18 -27.45
N SER A 394 23.00 3.00 -27.98
CA SER A 394 23.38 1.83 -28.79
C SER A 394 23.18 0.52 -28.01
N TYR A 395 23.31 0.55 -26.68
CA TYR A 395 23.07 -0.57 -25.79
C TYR A 395 22.20 -0.07 -24.63
N PHE A 396 20.93 -0.42 -24.66
CA PHE A 396 19.92 0.05 -23.70
C PHE A 396 19.50 -1.03 -22.69
N CYS A 397 19.68 -2.32 -23.02
CA CYS A 397 19.25 -3.42 -22.18
C CYS A 397 20.26 -3.69 -21.05
N ARG A 398 19.74 -3.84 -19.82
CA ARG A 398 20.52 -4.23 -18.63
C ARG A 398 20.78 -5.74 -18.55
N ASN A 399 20.05 -6.55 -19.32
CA ASN A 399 20.14 -8.01 -19.31
C ASN A 399 21.00 -8.58 -20.45
N CYS A 400 21.07 -7.91 -21.60
CA CYS A 400 21.83 -8.39 -22.76
C CYS A 400 22.74 -7.30 -23.37
N CYS A 401 23.70 -7.75 -24.17
CA CYS A 401 24.66 -6.94 -24.92
C CYS A 401 24.21 -6.64 -26.36
N MET A 402 22.97 -6.98 -26.73
CA MET A 402 22.43 -6.73 -28.06
C MET A 402 22.41 -5.23 -28.34
N SER A 403 22.87 -4.84 -29.53
CA SER A 403 22.81 -3.45 -29.96
C SER A 403 21.39 -3.07 -30.38
N LYS A 404 21.11 -1.76 -30.36
CA LYS A 404 19.84 -1.21 -30.82
C LYS A 404 19.55 -1.51 -32.30
N GLU A 405 20.58 -1.62 -33.13
CA GLU A 405 20.38 -1.96 -34.54
C GLU A 405 20.00 -3.42 -34.73
N GLU A 406 20.62 -4.35 -33.99
CA GLU A 406 20.24 -5.77 -33.98
C GLU A 406 18.83 -5.97 -33.41
N ALA A 407 18.49 -5.24 -32.33
CA ALA A 407 17.20 -5.35 -31.65
C ALA A 407 15.99 -4.96 -32.52
N LYS A 408 16.19 -4.18 -33.60
CA LYS A 408 15.10 -3.77 -34.49
C LYS A 408 14.45 -4.93 -35.26
N ASP A 409 15.18 -6.02 -35.42
CA ASP A 409 14.81 -7.19 -36.22
C ASP A 409 14.94 -8.50 -35.42
N ALA A 410 15.12 -8.40 -34.10
CA ALA A 410 15.31 -9.56 -33.22
C ALA A 410 13.97 -10.27 -32.94
N LEU A 411 13.76 -11.40 -33.60
CA LEU A 411 12.57 -12.24 -33.41
C LEU A 411 12.64 -13.10 -32.16
N ILE A 412 13.85 -13.43 -31.71
CA ILE A 412 14.09 -14.31 -30.56
C ILE A 412 15.20 -13.76 -29.67
N GLU A 413 15.21 -14.19 -28.43
CA GLU A 413 16.30 -13.93 -27.51
C GLU A 413 17.57 -14.69 -27.93
N VAL A 414 18.72 -14.00 -27.94
CA VAL A 414 20.04 -14.58 -28.21
C VAL A 414 20.76 -14.81 -26.89
N HIS A 415 20.77 -16.07 -26.42
CA HIS A 415 21.30 -16.43 -25.10
C HIS A 415 22.78 -16.09 -24.91
N GLU A 416 23.58 -16.18 -25.97
CA GLU A 416 25.02 -15.87 -25.98
C GLU A 416 25.30 -14.38 -25.74
N GLN A 417 24.32 -13.52 -26.05
CA GLN A 417 24.42 -12.08 -25.82
C GLN A 417 23.95 -11.67 -24.41
N ARG A 418 23.52 -12.61 -23.55
CA ARG A 418 23.16 -12.29 -22.16
C ARG A 418 24.39 -11.82 -21.38
N ARG A 419 24.17 -10.85 -20.49
CA ARG A 419 25.20 -10.39 -19.55
C ARG A 419 25.44 -11.47 -18.50
N ASN A 420 26.71 -11.67 -18.17
CA ASN A 420 27.14 -12.57 -17.11
C ASN A 420 28.21 -11.88 -16.26
N LEU A 421 28.66 -12.54 -15.19
CA LEU A 421 29.63 -11.97 -14.25
C LEU A 421 30.95 -11.56 -14.92
N GLU A 422 31.40 -12.34 -15.91
CA GLU A 422 32.69 -12.16 -16.58
C GLU A 422 32.64 -10.99 -17.55
N ASN A 423 31.69 -11.01 -18.50
CA ASN A 423 31.56 -9.93 -19.47
C ASN A 423 31.17 -8.60 -18.81
N TYR A 424 30.36 -8.63 -17.74
CA TYR A 424 30.00 -7.42 -17.01
C TYR A 424 31.21 -6.78 -16.32
N ARG A 425 32.13 -7.59 -15.77
CA ARG A 425 33.35 -7.08 -15.15
C ARG A 425 34.18 -6.29 -16.16
N GLU A 426 34.38 -6.84 -17.35
CA GLU A 426 35.06 -6.15 -18.46
C GLU A 426 34.31 -4.89 -18.88
N HIS A 427 33.00 -4.98 -19.10
CA HIS A 427 32.19 -3.85 -19.56
C HIS A 427 32.14 -2.70 -18.54
N SER A 428 32.15 -3.02 -17.24
CA SER A 428 32.16 -2.05 -16.16
C SER A 428 33.50 -1.31 -16.07
N GLN A 429 34.61 -2.02 -16.25
CA GLN A 429 35.95 -1.41 -16.31
C GLN A 429 36.11 -0.50 -17.54
N ASN A 430 35.63 -0.97 -18.69
CA ASN A 430 35.77 -0.27 -19.96
C ASN A 430 34.65 0.77 -20.22
N LYS A 431 33.63 0.83 -19.37
CA LYS A 431 32.40 1.64 -19.56
C LYS A 431 31.76 1.44 -20.94
N SER A 432 31.62 0.18 -21.32
CA SER A 432 31.15 -0.25 -22.64
C SER A 432 29.80 -0.95 -22.56
N TYR A 433 29.18 -1.21 -23.71
CA TYR A 433 27.89 -1.91 -23.83
C TYR A 433 26.80 -1.31 -22.91
N GLY A 434 26.76 0.01 -22.76
CA GLY A 434 25.73 0.68 -21.98
C GLY A 434 25.94 0.66 -20.46
N VAL A 435 27.09 0.16 -19.97
CA VAL A 435 27.49 0.29 -18.55
C VAL A 435 28.20 1.64 -18.37
N LYS A 436 27.66 2.52 -17.54
CA LYS A 436 28.23 3.84 -17.21
C LYS A 436 29.17 3.77 -16.01
N GLU A 437 28.80 2.95 -15.02
CA GLU A 437 29.56 2.71 -13.80
C GLU A 437 29.26 1.32 -13.22
N ALA A 438 30.12 0.85 -12.32
CA ALA A 438 29.90 -0.38 -11.60
C ALA A 438 28.68 -0.24 -10.68
N CYS A 439 27.80 -1.24 -10.70
CA CYS A 439 26.63 -1.29 -9.84
C CYS A 439 27.08 -1.37 -8.37
N CYS A 440 26.76 -0.34 -7.58
CA CYS A 440 27.18 -0.26 -6.18
C CYS A 440 26.56 -1.36 -5.31
N TRP A 441 25.43 -1.95 -5.73
CA TRP A 441 24.72 -3.00 -5.01
C TRP A 441 25.38 -4.37 -5.11
N ASN A 442 26.29 -4.59 -6.08
CA ASN A 442 26.97 -5.89 -6.30
C ASN A 442 27.90 -6.29 -5.14
N VAL A 443 28.09 -5.42 -4.15
CA VAL A 443 28.83 -5.73 -2.91
C VAL A 443 28.01 -6.58 -1.92
N LEU A 444 26.69 -6.69 -2.12
CA LEU A 444 25.82 -7.51 -1.29
C LEU A 444 25.94 -9.00 -1.68
N PRO A 445 26.16 -9.94 -0.73
CA PRO A 445 26.43 -11.34 -1.06
C PRO A 445 25.37 -12.04 -1.92
N SER A 446 24.07 -11.78 -1.68
CA SER A 446 22.97 -12.41 -2.42
C SER A 446 22.52 -11.66 -3.68
N TYR A 447 23.19 -10.55 -4.04
CA TYR A 447 22.77 -9.70 -5.15
C TYR A 447 23.90 -9.43 -6.16
N HIS A 448 23.58 -9.64 -7.44
CA HIS A 448 24.37 -9.12 -8.55
C HIS A 448 23.45 -8.65 -9.68
N CYS A 449 23.72 -7.48 -10.26
CA CYS A 449 22.85 -6.85 -11.27
C CYS A 449 22.65 -7.65 -12.56
N THR A 450 23.49 -8.67 -12.82
CA THR A 450 23.36 -9.58 -13.98
C THR A 450 22.69 -10.92 -13.65
N ILE A 451 22.43 -11.18 -12.37
CA ILE A 451 21.81 -12.43 -11.90
C ILE A 451 20.40 -12.12 -11.38
N ASN A 452 20.27 -11.05 -10.60
CA ASN A 452 19.06 -10.60 -9.93
C ASN A 452 18.29 -9.60 -10.80
N VAL A 453 18.01 -9.98 -12.05
CA VAL A 453 17.37 -9.12 -13.05
C VAL A 453 15.85 -9.16 -12.88
N SER A 454 15.22 -8.00 -12.94
CA SER A 454 13.77 -7.81 -12.95
C SER A 454 13.38 -6.88 -14.11
N PHE A 455 12.12 -6.95 -14.54
CA PHE A 455 11.49 -6.05 -15.52
C PHE A 455 10.11 -5.66 -15.02
N ASP A 456 9.59 -4.53 -15.51
CA ASP A 456 8.34 -3.97 -15.04
C ASP A 456 7.27 -4.14 -16.12
N ILE A 457 6.37 -5.10 -15.91
CA ILE A 457 5.28 -5.39 -16.83
C ILE A 457 4.39 -4.17 -17.12
N MET A 458 4.18 -3.28 -16.14
CA MET A 458 3.35 -2.10 -16.33
C MET A 458 3.99 -1.15 -17.33
N HIS A 459 5.26 -0.84 -17.13
CA HIS A 459 5.98 0.09 -17.98
C HIS A 459 6.39 -0.54 -19.32
N ASP A 460 6.78 -1.81 -19.34
CA ASP A 460 7.30 -2.50 -20.52
C ASP A 460 6.19 -2.97 -21.45
N ILE A 461 5.15 -3.60 -20.92
CA ILE A 461 4.07 -4.20 -21.71
C ILE A 461 2.90 -3.25 -21.86
N PHE A 462 2.28 -2.81 -20.76
CA PHE A 462 1.02 -2.06 -20.85
C PHE A 462 1.23 -0.62 -21.35
N GLU A 463 2.14 0.12 -20.74
CA GLU A 463 2.49 1.49 -21.16
C GLU A 463 3.54 1.53 -22.28
N GLY A 464 4.07 0.37 -22.65
CA GLY A 464 5.07 0.17 -23.68
C GLY A 464 4.51 -0.46 -24.94
N VAL A 465 4.67 -1.78 -25.09
CA VAL A 465 4.27 -2.54 -26.28
C VAL A 465 2.80 -2.28 -26.64
N CYS A 466 1.88 -2.53 -25.70
CA CYS A 466 0.44 -2.45 -25.93
C CYS A 466 0.01 -1.04 -26.36
N ARG A 467 0.58 0.00 -25.75
CA ARG A 467 0.33 1.41 -26.11
C ARG A 467 0.50 1.69 -27.60
N TYR A 468 1.56 1.15 -28.21
CA TYR A 468 1.83 1.38 -29.63
C TYR A 468 1.11 0.38 -30.52
N GLU A 469 1.08 -0.89 -30.13
CA GLU A 469 0.51 -1.96 -30.94
C GLU A 469 -1.02 -1.87 -31.01
N ILE A 470 -1.69 -1.67 -29.88
CA ILE A 470 -3.15 -1.46 -29.86
C ILE A 470 -3.51 -0.15 -30.58
N GLY A 471 -2.70 0.89 -30.42
CA GLY A 471 -2.86 2.12 -31.18
C GLY A 471 -2.80 1.89 -32.70
N PHE A 472 -1.85 1.07 -33.17
CA PHE A 472 -1.76 0.65 -34.56
C PHE A 472 -2.96 -0.21 -34.99
N LEU A 473 -3.33 -1.21 -34.20
CA LEU A 473 -4.44 -2.13 -34.51
C LEU A 473 -5.77 -1.40 -34.62
N LEU A 474 -6.04 -0.45 -33.72
CA LEU A 474 -7.23 0.39 -33.81
C LEU A 474 -7.25 1.26 -35.07
N PHE A 475 -6.11 1.85 -35.43
CA PHE A 475 -6.00 2.55 -36.72
C PHE A 475 -6.25 1.59 -37.88
N TYR A 476 -5.66 0.40 -37.86
CA TYR A 476 -5.78 -0.59 -38.92
C TYR A 476 -7.24 -1.05 -39.10
N PHE A 477 -7.91 -1.46 -38.02
CA PHE A 477 -9.31 -1.91 -38.08
C PHE A 477 -10.28 -0.80 -38.51
N ILE A 478 -10.09 0.44 -38.02
CA ILE A 478 -11.02 1.55 -38.27
C ILE A 478 -10.74 2.25 -39.61
N LYS A 479 -9.47 2.45 -39.97
CA LYS A 479 -9.06 3.29 -41.12
C LYS A 479 -8.61 2.49 -42.33
N THR A 480 -7.97 1.33 -42.13
CA THR A 480 -7.47 0.52 -43.23
C THR A 480 -8.52 -0.50 -43.67
N LYS A 481 -9.04 -1.30 -42.72
CA LYS A 481 -10.03 -2.34 -43.01
C LYS A 481 -11.47 -1.84 -42.98
N SER A 482 -11.73 -0.74 -42.26
CA SER A 482 -13.07 -0.18 -42.09
C SER A 482 -14.08 -1.20 -41.52
N PHE A 483 -13.63 -2.07 -40.63
CA PHE A 483 -14.48 -3.07 -39.97
C PHE A 483 -15.55 -2.40 -39.09
N PHE A 484 -15.19 -1.30 -38.43
CA PHE A 484 -16.09 -0.52 -37.59
C PHE A 484 -15.61 0.94 -37.47
N THR A 485 -16.47 1.81 -36.93
CA THR A 485 -16.14 3.22 -36.70
C THR A 485 -15.69 3.48 -35.27
N LEU A 486 -14.94 4.58 -35.07
CA LEU A 486 -14.56 5.03 -33.72
C LEU A 486 -15.79 5.31 -32.84
N GLU A 487 -16.87 5.82 -33.43
CA GLU A 487 -18.13 6.07 -32.74
C GLU A 487 -18.76 4.76 -32.26
N GLN A 488 -18.85 3.75 -33.13
CA GLN A 488 -19.34 2.41 -32.76
C GLN A 488 -18.52 1.78 -31.62
N LEU A 489 -17.19 1.87 -31.68
CA LEU A 489 -16.34 1.38 -30.59
C LEU A 489 -16.63 2.13 -29.28
N ASN A 490 -16.70 3.47 -29.33
CA ASN A 490 -16.94 4.28 -28.13
C ASN A 490 -18.33 4.05 -27.54
N ASP A 491 -19.36 3.81 -28.36
CA ASP A 491 -20.68 3.41 -27.87
C ASP A 491 -20.61 2.07 -27.15
N ARG A 492 -19.92 1.07 -27.74
CA ARG A 492 -19.74 -0.23 -27.08
C ARG A 492 -18.99 -0.11 -25.76
N ILE A 493 -17.93 0.71 -25.69
CA ILE A 493 -17.21 0.99 -24.43
C ILE A 493 -18.13 1.64 -23.39
N LYS A 494 -18.91 2.64 -23.79
CA LYS A 494 -19.80 3.41 -22.90
C LYS A 494 -20.88 2.55 -22.27
N TYR A 495 -21.42 1.60 -23.02
CA TYR A 495 -22.52 0.74 -22.60
C TYR A 495 -22.08 -0.67 -22.17
N PHE A 496 -20.77 -0.94 -22.12
CA PHE A 496 -20.27 -2.23 -21.66
C PHE A 496 -20.53 -2.44 -20.18
N GLU A 497 -21.14 -3.58 -19.85
CA GLU A 497 -21.40 -4.00 -18.47
C GLU A 497 -20.17 -4.71 -17.91
N TYR A 498 -19.38 -4.00 -17.11
CA TYR A 498 -18.25 -4.56 -16.36
C TYR A 498 -18.75 -5.38 -15.17
N GLU A 499 -17.98 -6.38 -14.74
CA GLU A 499 -18.33 -7.14 -13.54
C GLU A 499 -18.25 -6.25 -12.28
N ASP A 500 -19.40 -5.95 -11.69
CA ASP A 500 -19.53 -4.97 -10.59
C ASP A 500 -18.69 -5.29 -9.33
N LYS A 501 -18.27 -6.54 -9.14
CA LYS A 501 -17.51 -6.97 -7.95
C LYS A 501 -16.00 -7.01 -8.13
N ILE A 502 -15.52 -7.13 -9.38
CA ILE A 502 -14.11 -7.38 -9.66
C ILE A 502 -13.48 -6.19 -10.40
N ASP A 503 -14.17 -5.65 -11.41
CA ASP A 503 -13.55 -4.74 -12.39
C ASP A 503 -14.18 -3.34 -12.44
N CYS A 504 -15.15 -3.06 -11.56
CA CYS A 504 -15.86 -1.77 -11.53
C CYS A 504 -14.94 -0.55 -11.33
N GLY A 505 -13.77 -0.72 -10.71
CA GLY A 505 -12.76 0.32 -10.48
C GLY A 505 -11.80 0.59 -11.65
N ASN A 506 -11.79 -0.25 -12.69
CA ASN A 506 -10.81 -0.19 -13.79
C ASN A 506 -11.44 0.17 -15.15
N ARG A 507 -12.55 0.93 -15.14
CA ARG A 507 -13.21 1.36 -16.38
C ARG A 507 -12.32 2.31 -17.16
N PHE A 508 -11.97 1.94 -18.39
CA PHE A 508 -11.14 2.77 -19.25
C PHE A 508 -11.96 3.85 -19.99
N PRO A 509 -11.36 5.02 -20.26
CA PRO A 509 -12.03 6.14 -20.92
C PRO A 509 -12.34 5.86 -22.40
N LEU A 510 -13.25 6.65 -22.95
CA LEU A 510 -13.54 6.66 -24.39
C LEU A 510 -12.27 6.96 -25.20
N ILE A 511 -12.14 6.29 -26.33
CA ILE A 511 -11.00 6.43 -27.23
C ILE A 511 -11.12 7.74 -27.99
N LYS A 512 -10.08 8.56 -27.88
CA LYS A 512 -10.00 9.86 -28.55
C LYS A 512 -9.51 9.69 -29.99
N LYS A 513 -9.97 10.56 -30.88
CA LYS A 513 -9.59 10.56 -32.31
C LYS A 513 -8.08 10.65 -32.52
N ASN A 514 -7.40 11.46 -31.70
CA ASN A 514 -5.94 11.61 -31.76
C ASN A 514 -5.18 10.33 -31.40
N HIS A 515 -5.75 9.43 -30.59
CA HIS A 515 -5.11 8.13 -30.30
C HIS A 515 -5.04 7.27 -31.57
N ILE A 516 -6.10 7.30 -32.38
CA ILE A 516 -6.18 6.60 -33.67
C ILE A 516 -5.23 7.23 -34.68
N GLU A 517 -5.29 8.55 -34.84
CA GLU A 517 -4.47 9.28 -35.83
C GLU A 517 -2.97 9.13 -35.54
N ASN A 518 -2.57 9.17 -34.26
CA ASN A 518 -1.18 9.02 -33.85
C ASN A 518 -0.72 7.56 -33.71
N LYS A 519 -1.62 6.57 -33.92
CA LYS A 519 -1.36 5.14 -33.69
C LYS A 519 -0.75 4.88 -32.30
N ASN A 520 -1.31 5.54 -31.28
CA ASN A 520 -0.77 5.56 -29.93
C ASN A 520 -1.90 5.70 -28.92
N LEU A 521 -2.21 4.60 -28.21
CA LEU A 521 -3.27 4.56 -27.22
C LEU A 521 -2.73 4.89 -25.83
N ILE A 522 -3.12 6.05 -25.30
CA ILE A 522 -2.66 6.52 -23.98
C ILE A 522 -3.71 6.17 -22.93
N LEU A 523 -3.41 5.15 -22.13
CA LEU A 523 -4.15 4.69 -20.96
C LEU A 523 -3.15 4.40 -19.82
N SER A 524 -3.60 4.43 -18.57
CA SER A 524 -2.82 3.85 -17.46
C SER A 524 -2.66 2.33 -17.65
N ALA A 525 -1.68 1.73 -16.97
CA ALA A 525 -1.42 0.30 -17.05
C ALA A 525 -2.66 -0.56 -16.71
N SER A 526 -3.43 -0.20 -15.67
CA SER A 526 -4.65 -0.93 -15.29
C SER A 526 -5.77 -0.77 -16.31
N GLU A 527 -5.97 0.43 -16.85
CA GLU A 527 -6.94 0.68 -17.93
C GLU A 527 -6.56 -0.05 -19.21
N MET A 528 -5.27 -0.12 -19.57
CA MET A 528 -4.80 -0.88 -20.74
C MET A 528 -5.01 -2.39 -20.55
N PHE A 529 -4.73 -2.92 -19.37
CA PHE A 529 -4.97 -4.32 -19.07
C PHE A 529 -6.46 -4.68 -19.14
N ALA A 530 -7.33 -3.82 -18.59
CA ALA A 530 -8.78 -3.96 -18.71
C ALA A 530 -9.24 -3.86 -20.17
N PHE A 531 -8.67 -2.91 -20.94
CA PHE A 531 -8.95 -2.78 -22.37
C PHE A 531 -8.62 -4.08 -23.10
N LEU A 532 -7.41 -4.62 -22.98
CA LEU A 532 -7.00 -5.88 -23.62
C LEU A 532 -7.92 -7.04 -23.26
N THR A 533 -8.34 -7.12 -22.01
CA THR A 533 -9.20 -8.19 -21.50
C THR A 533 -10.59 -8.16 -22.15
N TYR A 534 -11.21 -6.98 -22.26
CA TYR A 534 -12.60 -6.85 -22.73
C TYR A 534 -12.75 -6.47 -24.19
N PHE A 535 -11.69 -5.97 -24.83
CA PHE A 535 -11.71 -5.61 -26.24
C PHE A 535 -12.20 -6.72 -27.18
N PRO A 536 -11.85 -8.02 -26.99
CA PRO A 536 -12.41 -9.08 -27.82
C PRO A 536 -13.93 -9.18 -27.71
N CYS A 537 -14.49 -8.99 -26.51
CA CYS A 537 -15.94 -8.98 -26.30
C CYS A 537 -16.61 -7.75 -26.93
N MET A 538 -15.87 -6.65 -27.10
CA MET A 538 -16.39 -5.41 -27.65
C MET A 538 -16.38 -5.37 -29.17
N ILE A 539 -15.50 -6.09 -29.87
CA ILE A 539 -15.39 -5.97 -31.33
C ILE A 539 -15.24 -7.29 -32.08
N GLY A 540 -15.19 -8.43 -31.38
CA GLY A 540 -14.94 -9.73 -32.01
C GLY A 540 -15.97 -10.12 -33.07
N ASP A 541 -17.23 -9.69 -32.94
CA ASP A 541 -18.29 -9.88 -33.93
C ASP A 541 -18.19 -8.94 -35.15
N LEU A 542 -17.33 -7.93 -35.09
CA LEU A 542 -17.14 -6.94 -36.16
C LEU A 542 -15.90 -7.21 -37.02
N ILE A 543 -15.03 -8.14 -36.62
CA ILE A 543 -13.77 -8.43 -37.30
C ILE A 543 -13.84 -9.77 -38.03
N ASP A 544 -13.19 -9.84 -39.20
CA ASP A 544 -12.93 -11.10 -39.89
C ASP A 544 -11.91 -11.96 -39.13
N VAL A 545 -12.26 -13.21 -38.84
CA VAL A 545 -11.46 -14.14 -38.04
C VAL A 545 -10.11 -14.47 -38.69
N GLU A 546 -10.06 -14.41 -40.02
CA GLU A 546 -8.85 -14.67 -40.83
C GLU A 546 -7.99 -13.41 -41.05
N ASP A 547 -8.37 -12.26 -40.48
CA ASP A 547 -7.61 -11.02 -40.64
C ASP A 547 -6.27 -11.07 -39.90
N GLU A 548 -5.18 -10.70 -40.59
CA GLU A 548 -3.83 -10.69 -40.02
C GLU A 548 -3.67 -9.73 -38.82
N GLY A 549 -4.40 -8.62 -38.79
CA GLY A 549 -4.40 -7.70 -37.65
C GLY A 549 -5.09 -8.31 -36.44
N TRP A 550 -6.14 -9.10 -36.66
CA TRP A 550 -6.77 -9.87 -35.60
C TRP A 550 -5.85 -10.98 -35.09
N HIS A 551 -5.11 -11.64 -35.97
CA HIS A 551 -4.09 -12.61 -35.59
C HIS A 551 -3.01 -11.99 -34.70
N LEU A 552 -2.48 -10.83 -35.09
CA LEU A 552 -1.51 -10.08 -34.27
C LEU A 552 -2.07 -9.76 -32.89
N PHE A 553 -3.32 -9.29 -32.80
CA PHE A 553 -3.97 -9.01 -31.53
C PHE A 553 -4.12 -10.26 -30.64
N LYS A 554 -4.52 -11.41 -31.21
CA LYS A 554 -4.61 -12.68 -30.47
C LYS A 554 -3.26 -13.10 -29.89
N LEU A 555 -2.18 -12.98 -30.67
CA LEU A 555 -0.83 -13.28 -30.19
C LEU A 555 -0.42 -12.37 -29.03
N LEU A 556 -0.69 -11.06 -29.12
CA LEU A 556 -0.44 -10.13 -28.01
C LEU A 556 -1.28 -10.47 -26.77
N TYR A 557 -2.56 -10.82 -26.97
CA TYR A 557 -3.45 -11.23 -25.91
C TYR A 557 -2.93 -12.49 -25.19
N ASP A 558 -2.50 -13.50 -25.93
CA ASP A 558 -1.94 -14.74 -25.37
C ASP A 558 -0.62 -14.49 -24.63
N ILE A 559 0.25 -13.62 -25.16
CA ILE A 559 1.47 -13.17 -24.45
C ILE A 559 1.10 -12.56 -23.11
N VAL A 560 0.19 -11.57 -23.11
CA VAL A 560 -0.26 -10.87 -21.89
C VAL A 560 -0.90 -11.83 -20.91
N TYR A 561 -1.71 -12.78 -21.38
CA TYR A 561 -2.34 -13.80 -20.56
C TYR A 561 -1.30 -14.68 -19.84
N ILE A 562 -0.27 -15.15 -20.55
CA ILE A 562 0.76 -16.02 -19.96
C ILE A 562 1.60 -15.24 -18.93
N ILE A 563 2.06 -14.02 -19.25
CA ILE A 563 2.94 -13.25 -18.35
C ILE A 563 2.23 -12.70 -17.10
N THR A 564 0.90 -12.60 -17.13
CA THR A 564 0.09 -12.15 -15.97
C THR A 564 -0.48 -13.31 -15.15
N LYS A 565 -0.20 -14.55 -15.55
CA LYS A 565 -0.70 -15.75 -14.87
C LYS A 565 -0.07 -15.87 -13.48
N ARG A 566 -0.87 -16.27 -12.49
CA ARG A 566 -0.42 -16.47 -11.10
C ARG A 566 0.54 -17.65 -10.91
N VAL A 567 0.45 -18.64 -11.80
CA VAL A 567 1.25 -19.87 -11.76
C VAL A 567 1.60 -20.25 -13.18
N THR A 568 2.87 -20.53 -13.44
CA THR A 568 3.33 -21.03 -14.75
C THR A 568 4.24 -22.25 -14.62
N ASN A 569 4.74 -22.79 -15.73
CA ASN A 569 5.65 -23.95 -15.79
C ASN A 569 6.55 -23.87 -17.04
N ASP A 570 7.53 -24.76 -17.14
CA ASP A 570 8.50 -24.75 -18.25
C ASP A 570 7.85 -24.89 -19.64
N ASN A 571 6.75 -25.66 -19.76
CA ASN A 571 6.07 -25.83 -21.06
C ASN A 571 5.42 -24.52 -21.51
N GLU A 572 4.80 -23.79 -20.59
CA GLU A 572 4.22 -22.48 -20.88
C GLU A 572 5.29 -21.43 -21.20
N ILE A 573 6.43 -21.47 -20.50
CA ILE A 573 7.58 -20.61 -20.80
C ILE A 573 8.12 -20.90 -22.21
N ASN A 574 8.23 -22.18 -22.59
CA ASN A 574 8.66 -22.57 -23.94
C ASN A 574 7.64 -22.18 -25.01
N TYR A 575 6.34 -22.32 -24.71
CA TYR A 575 5.27 -21.86 -25.60
C TYR A 575 5.28 -20.35 -25.77
N LEU A 576 5.50 -19.59 -24.69
CA LEU A 576 5.64 -18.13 -24.74
C LEU A 576 6.76 -17.69 -25.68
N LYS A 577 7.92 -18.37 -25.67
CA LYS A 577 9.01 -18.08 -26.62
C LYS A 577 8.59 -18.25 -28.08
N TYR A 578 7.79 -19.28 -28.36
CA TYR A 578 7.26 -19.52 -29.69
C TYR A 578 6.27 -18.43 -30.11
N ILE A 579 5.31 -18.08 -29.23
CA ILE A 579 4.33 -17.02 -29.52
C ILE A 579 5.01 -15.67 -29.71
N ILE A 580 6.01 -15.31 -28.89
CA ILE A 580 6.75 -14.05 -29.06
C ILE A 580 7.43 -13.98 -30.43
N LYS A 581 8.02 -15.09 -30.88
CA LYS A 581 8.64 -15.16 -32.21
C LYS A 581 7.60 -14.93 -33.31
N GLU A 582 6.49 -15.66 -33.26
CA GLU A 582 5.40 -15.53 -34.24
C GLU A 582 4.80 -14.11 -34.22
N HIS A 583 4.60 -13.55 -33.02
CA HIS A 583 4.14 -12.18 -32.81
C HIS A 583 5.05 -11.17 -33.49
N HIS A 584 6.36 -11.26 -33.28
CA HIS A 584 7.32 -10.36 -33.92
C HIS A 584 7.33 -10.50 -35.45
N GLU A 585 7.24 -11.72 -35.99
CA GLU A 585 7.16 -11.96 -37.44
C GLU A 585 5.91 -11.30 -38.05
N VAL A 586 4.75 -11.52 -37.45
CA VAL A 586 3.49 -10.92 -37.90
C VAL A 586 3.53 -9.40 -37.74
N TYR A 587 4.04 -8.88 -36.62
CA TYR A 587 4.18 -7.45 -36.38
C TYR A 587 5.03 -6.76 -37.43
N LEU A 588 6.22 -7.30 -37.73
CA LEU A 588 7.14 -6.73 -38.73
C LEU A 588 6.49 -6.74 -40.13
N ASN A 589 5.85 -7.85 -40.50
CA ASN A 589 5.19 -8.01 -41.79
C ASN A 589 3.97 -7.08 -41.94
N LEU A 590 3.12 -6.97 -40.91
CA LEU A 590 1.89 -6.21 -40.99
C LEU A 590 2.13 -4.70 -40.85
N THR A 591 2.98 -4.28 -39.91
CA THR A 591 3.20 -2.87 -39.63
C THR A 591 4.20 -2.22 -40.59
N GLN A 592 5.09 -3.02 -41.20
CA GLN A 592 6.27 -2.55 -41.93
C GLN A 592 7.15 -1.61 -41.10
N GLN A 593 7.07 -1.70 -39.77
CA GLN A 593 7.87 -0.96 -38.80
C GLN A 593 8.85 -1.88 -38.11
N LYS A 594 9.95 -1.32 -37.61
CA LYS A 594 10.93 -2.04 -36.81
C LYS A 594 10.45 -2.21 -35.37
N LEU A 595 10.92 -3.26 -34.70
CA LEU A 595 10.65 -3.47 -33.28
C LEU A 595 11.22 -2.31 -32.46
N LYS A 596 10.43 -1.87 -31.47
CA LYS A 596 10.86 -0.87 -30.49
C LYS A 596 11.65 -1.55 -29.37
N PRO A 597 12.53 -0.82 -28.65
CA PRO A 597 13.30 -1.36 -27.53
C PRO A 597 12.49 -2.21 -26.55
N LYS A 598 11.27 -1.79 -26.17
CA LYS A 598 10.41 -2.53 -25.24
C LYS A 598 9.86 -3.88 -25.77
N HIS A 599 9.91 -4.14 -27.07
CA HIS A 599 9.58 -5.47 -27.63
C HIS A 599 10.74 -6.46 -27.43
N THR A 600 11.95 -5.97 -27.20
CA THR A 600 13.19 -6.76 -27.26
C THR A 600 14.06 -6.64 -25.99
N ALA A 601 13.67 -5.79 -25.05
CA ALA A 601 14.42 -5.47 -23.83
C ALA A 601 14.31 -6.55 -22.76
#